data_AF-A0A2B7ZWY8-F1
#
_entry.id   AF-A0A2B7ZWY8-F1
#
_cell.length_a   1.000
_cell.length_b   1.000
_cell.length_c   1.000
_cell.angle_alpha   90.00
_cell.angle_beta   90.00
_cell.angle_gamma   90.00
#
_symmetry.space_group_name_H-M   'P 1'
#
loop_
_entity.id
_entity.type
_entity.pdbx_description
1 polymer ?
#
loop_
_entity_poly.entity_id
_entity_poly.type
_entity_poly.pdbx_seq_one_letter_code
_entity_poly.pdbx_strand_id
1 'polypeptide(L)'
;MALAQVATPDKVYLFRLHHTGITDSMHAFFENTLIIKAGIALRDDLKALQKIRNFTPNNFFDVASMSKEAGLGATGVKKLAAILLKVRISKGAQTSNWEAKHLNEKQIRYAATDAWISLKIYEKMREIVNG
;
A
#
# COMPACT_ATOMS: atom_id res chain seq x y z
N MET A 1 -9.42 5.98 8.84
CA MET A 1 -8.41 4.96 8.50
C MET A 1 -7.60 4.65 9.74
N ALA A 2 -7.49 3.38 10.13
CA ALA A 2 -6.90 2.99 11.41
C ALA A 2 -5.42 2.58 11.31
N LEU A 3 -4.98 2.08 10.15
CA LEU A 3 -3.66 1.50 9.93
C LEU A 3 -3.12 1.96 8.58
N ALA A 4 -1.85 2.33 8.52
CA ALA A 4 -1.08 2.44 7.28
C ALA A 4 0.05 1.40 7.28
N GLN A 5 0.38 0.89 6.11
CA GLN A 5 1.35 -0.18 5.93
C GLN A 5 2.35 0.22 4.85
N VAL A 6 3.64 0.12 5.14
CA VAL A 6 4.72 0.52 4.23
C VAL A 6 5.72 -0.61 4.14
N ALA A 7 5.97 -1.09 2.92
CA ALA A 7 6.98 -2.08 2.64
C ALA A 7 8.23 -1.43 2.03
N THR A 8 9.38 -1.84 2.52
CA THR A 8 10.69 -1.70 1.89
C THR A 8 11.10 -3.07 1.33
N PRO A 9 12.20 -3.19 0.56
CA PRO A 9 12.67 -4.48 0.06
C PRO A 9 13.07 -5.49 1.14
N ASP A 10 13.27 -5.05 2.38
CA ASP A 10 13.74 -5.85 3.49
C ASP A 10 12.71 -5.99 4.64
N LYS A 11 11.75 -5.06 4.74
CA LYS A 11 10.87 -4.99 5.92
C LYS A 11 9.50 -4.40 5.62
N VAL A 12 8.53 -4.75 6.46
CA VAL A 12 7.22 -4.09 6.48
C VAL A 12 6.97 -3.42 7.82
N TYR A 13 6.48 -2.18 7.75
CA TYR A 13 6.12 -1.35 8.88
C TYR A 13 4.60 -1.16 8.92
N LEU A 14 4.03 -1.33 10.11
CA LEU A 14 2.60 -1.15 10.38
C LEU A 14 2.41 0.05 11.31
N PHE A 15 1.91 1.15 10.77
CA PHE A 15 1.68 2.41 11.49
C PHE A 15 0.22 2.49 11.95
N ARG A 16 0.01 2.44 13.27
CA ARG A 16 -1.31 2.51 13.88
C ARG A 16 -1.79 3.97 13.99
N LEU A 17 -2.27 4.49 12.87
CA LEU A 17 -2.64 5.90 12.73
C LEU A 17 -3.70 6.41 13.71
N HIS A 18 -4.60 5.54 14.18
CA HIS A 18 -5.57 5.91 15.22
C HIS A 18 -4.95 6.11 16.61
N HIS A 19 -3.72 5.64 16.83
CA HIS A 19 -2.94 5.92 18.05
C HIS A 19 -1.93 7.06 17.84
N THR A 20 -1.24 7.05 16.70
CA THR A 20 -0.09 7.95 16.48
C THR A 20 -0.46 9.22 15.73
N GLY A 21 -1.61 9.26 15.05
CA GLY A 21 -1.84 10.23 13.98
C GLY A 21 -0.80 10.10 12.87
N ILE A 22 -0.62 11.20 12.11
CA ILE A 22 0.49 11.37 11.17
C ILE A 22 1.59 12.19 11.87
N THR A 23 2.69 11.52 12.22
CA THR A 23 3.88 12.17 12.82
C THR A 23 4.59 13.06 11.81
N ASP A 24 5.49 13.93 12.27
CA ASP A 24 6.29 14.80 11.38
C ASP A 24 7.16 14.00 10.42
N SER A 25 7.72 12.87 10.86
CA SER A 25 8.49 11.98 9.98
C SER A 25 7.62 11.36 8.87
N MET A 26 6.37 11.00 9.17
CA MET A 26 5.44 10.47 8.16
C MET A 26 4.99 11.57 7.19
N HIS A 27 4.71 12.77 7.71
CA HIS A 27 4.36 13.94 6.90
C HIS A 27 5.48 14.28 5.92
N ALA A 28 6.72 14.41 6.42
CA ALA A 28 7.90 14.62 5.59
C ALA A 28 8.10 13.49 4.57
N PHE A 29 7.90 12.23 4.96
CA PHE A 29 7.96 11.09 4.04
C PHE A 29 6.93 11.19 2.90
N PHE A 30 5.68 11.57 3.20
CA PHE A 30 4.64 11.72 2.18
C PHE A 30 4.92 12.86 1.21
N GLU A 31 5.53 13.96 1.66
CA GLU A 31 5.88 15.09 0.80
C GLU A 31 7.23 14.95 0.10
N ASN A 32 8.03 13.93 0.44
CA ASN A 32 9.37 13.75 -0.11
C ASN A 32 9.35 13.41 -1.63
N THR A 33 10.05 14.22 -2.43
CA THR A 33 10.18 14.10 -3.90
C THR A 33 11.33 13.19 -4.36
N LEU A 34 12.11 12.63 -3.44
CA LEU A 34 13.18 11.68 -3.73
C LEU A 34 12.74 10.23 -3.46
N ILE A 35 11.64 10.04 -2.75
CA ILE A 35 11.12 8.71 -2.39
C ILE A 35 9.90 8.41 -3.24
N ILE A 36 9.91 7.25 -3.90
CA ILE A 36 8.75 6.72 -4.60
C ILE A 36 7.84 5.99 -3.61
N LYS A 37 6.55 6.30 -3.65
CA LYS A 37 5.51 5.66 -2.85
C LYS A 37 4.54 4.96 -3.79
N ALA A 38 4.79 3.69 -4.05
CA ALA A 38 3.93 2.89 -4.92
C ALA A 38 2.88 2.11 -4.12
N GLY A 39 1.69 1.98 -4.69
CA GLY A 39 0.60 1.20 -4.11
C GLY A 39 -0.51 0.95 -5.13
N ILE A 40 -1.58 0.28 -4.71
CA ILE A 40 -2.66 -0.14 -5.60
C ILE A 40 -3.95 0.55 -5.17
N ALA A 41 -4.58 1.30 -6.08
CA ALA A 41 -5.81 2.06 -5.83
C ALA A 41 -5.66 3.09 -4.70
N LEU A 42 -4.58 3.87 -4.73
CA LEU A 42 -4.15 4.79 -3.67
C LEU A 42 -5.07 6.00 -3.46
N ARG A 43 -6.00 6.28 -4.40
CA ARG A 43 -6.81 7.50 -4.40
C ARG A 43 -7.56 7.73 -3.08
N ASP A 44 -8.22 6.70 -2.57
CA ASP A 44 -9.03 6.84 -1.35
C ASP A 44 -8.18 6.78 -0.08
N ASP A 45 -7.05 6.06 -0.11
CA ASP A 45 -6.05 6.06 0.96
C ASP A 45 -5.43 7.45 1.15
N LEU A 46 -5.04 8.12 0.05
CA LEU A 46 -4.49 9.48 0.08
C LEU A 46 -5.49 10.48 0.67
N LYS A 47 -6.76 10.43 0.24
CA LYS A 47 -7.82 11.25 0.82
C LYS A 47 -7.99 10.98 2.31
N ALA A 48 -7.94 9.70 2.72
CA ALA A 48 -8.09 9.33 4.12
C ALA A 48 -6.90 9.80 4.97
N LEU A 49 -5.67 9.72 4.45
CA LEU A 49 -4.46 10.25 5.09
C LEU A 49 -4.55 11.77 5.25
N GLN A 50 -4.92 12.50 4.18
CA GLN A 50 -5.02 13.96 4.18
C GLN A 50 -6.09 14.50 5.14
N LYS A 51 -7.13 13.70 5.43
CA LYS A 51 -8.11 14.00 6.48
C LYS A 51 -7.54 13.92 7.89
N ILE A 52 -6.53 13.08 8.14
CA ILE A 52 -5.86 12.97 9.44
C ILE A 52 -4.90 14.14 9.63
N ARG A 53 -4.09 14.42 8.61
CA ARG A 53 -3.20 15.58 8.54
C ARG A 53 -2.99 15.93 7.08
N ASN A 54 -3.22 17.18 6.70
CA ASN A 54 -3.05 17.59 5.31
C ASN A 54 -1.57 17.58 4.88
N PHE A 55 -1.31 17.20 3.63
CA PHE A 55 0.02 17.20 3.00
C PHE A 55 -0.11 17.22 1.48
N THR A 56 0.97 17.60 0.80
CA THR A 56 1.11 17.54 -0.66
C THR A 56 1.66 16.17 -1.07
N PRO A 57 0.88 15.30 -1.71
CA PRO A 57 1.36 13.97 -2.11
C PRO A 57 2.40 14.12 -3.23
N ASN A 58 3.64 13.71 -2.97
CA ASN A 58 4.72 13.70 -3.97
C ASN A 58 5.14 12.27 -4.30
N ASN A 59 5.44 11.98 -5.57
CA ASN A 59 5.88 10.66 -6.05
C ASN A 59 5.02 9.48 -5.58
N PHE A 60 3.70 9.65 -5.54
CA PHE A 60 2.78 8.53 -5.36
C PHE A 60 2.47 7.90 -6.72
N PHE A 61 2.71 6.58 -6.84
CA PHE A 61 2.47 5.83 -8.07
C PHE A 61 1.39 4.79 -7.84
N ASP A 62 0.25 4.98 -8.52
CA ASP A 62 -0.84 4.01 -8.50
C ASP A 62 -0.62 2.93 -9.56
N VAL A 63 -0.33 1.71 -9.10
CA VAL A 63 -0.10 0.56 -9.98
C VAL A 63 -1.37 0.15 -10.72
N ALA A 64 -2.56 0.48 -10.21
CA ALA A 64 -3.81 0.22 -10.94
C ALA A 64 -3.86 1.02 -12.26
N SER A 65 -3.31 2.25 -12.28
CA SER A 65 -3.19 3.06 -13.48
C SER A 65 -2.18 2.47 -14.45
N MET A 66 -0.99 2.11 -13.96
CA MET A 66 0.05 1.45 -14.78
C MET A 66 -0.46 0.17 -15.43
N SER A 67 -1.21 -0.65 -14.70
CA SER A 67 -1.81 -1.89 -15.19
C SER A 67 -2.84 -1.64 -16.30
N LYS A 68 -3.65 -0.58 -16.17
CA LYS A 68 -4.62 -0.19 -17.18
C LYS A 68 -3.92 0.26 -18.46
N GLU A 69 -2.90 1.09 -18.33
CA GLU A 69 -2.10 1.60 -19.45
C GLU A 69 -1.35 0.49 -20.19
N ALA A 70 -0.84 -0.51 -19.45
CA ALA A 70 -0.20 -1.69 -20.02
C ALA A 70 -1.19 -2.73 -20.61
N GLY A 71 -2.49 -2.45 -20.66
CA GLY A 71 -3.49 -3.34 -21.24
C GLY A 71 -3.86 -4.58 -20.40
N LEU A 72 -3.38 -4.69 -19.16
CA LEU A 72 -3.68 -5.83 -18.26
C LEU A 72 -5.11 -5.78 -17.70
N GLY A 73 -5.70 -4.58 -17.62
CA GLY A 73 -7.09 -4.39 -17.18
C GLY A 73 -7.38 -4.89 -15.75
N ALA A 74 -6.35 -5.04 -14.91
CA ALA A 74 -6.45 -5.53 -13.54
C ALA A 74 -6.10 -4.41 -12.56
N THR A 75 -7.04 -3.99 -11.72
CA THR A 75 -6.85 -2.82 -10.83
C THR A 75 -6.72 -3.18 -9.35
N GLY A 76 -6.95 -4.44 -8.98
CA GLY A 76 -6.91 -4.90 -7.60
C GLY A 76 -5.69 -5.76 -7.30
N VAL A 77 -5.14 -5.63 -6.09
CA VAL A 77 -3.96 -6.36 -5.60
C VAL A 77 -4.05 -7.87 -5.82
N LYS A 78 -5.23 -8.47 -5.59
CA LYS A 78 -5.41 -9.93 -5.74
C LYS A 78 -5.30 -10.39 -7.19
N LYS A 79 -5.92 -9.65 -8.11
CA LYS A 79 -5.90 -9.99 -9.54
C LYS A 79 -4.50 -9.77 -10.10
N LEU A 80 -3.86 -8.66 -9.73
CA LEU A 80 -2.48 -8.35 -10.12
C LEU A 80 -1.48 -9.38 -9.55
N ALA A 81 -1.60 -9.76 -8.28
CA ALA A 81 -0.77 -10.81 -7.68
C ALA A 81 -0.91 -12.15 -8.41
N ALA A 82 -2.13 -12.53 -8.78
CA ALA A 82 -2.37 -13.78 -9.51
C ALA A 82 -1.78 -13.74 -10.93
N ILE A 83 -1.92 -12.61 -11.63
CA ILE A 83 -1.41 -12.45 -13.00
C ILE A 83 0.12 -12.40 -13.02
N LEU A 84 0.71 -11.51 -12.22
CA LEU A 84 2.12 -11.13 -12.28
C LEU A 84 3.02 -11.99 -11.40
N LEU A 85 2.55 -12.36 -10.21
CA LEU A 85 3.36 -13.12 -9.22
C LEU A 85 2.96 -14.59 -9.11
N LYS A 86 1.87 -15.01 -9.76
CA LYS A 86 1.27 -16.35 -9.64
C LYS A 86 0.90 -16.72 -8.20
N VAL A 87 0.61 -15.72 -7.35
CA VAL A 87 0.22 -15.90 -5.93
C VAL A 87 -1.26 -15.59 -5.73
N ARG A 88 -1.93 -16.36 -4.85
CA ARG A 88 -3.29 -16.08 -4.38
C ARG A 88 -3.27 -15.48 -2.97
N ILE A 89 -3.95 -14.36 -2.80
CA ILE A 89 -4.07 -13.68 -1.50
C ILE A 89 -5.42 -14.00 -0.86
N SER A 90 -5.40 -14.46 0.40
CA SER A 90 -6.60 -14.73 1.20
C SER A 90 -7.39 -13.45 1.54
N LYS A 91 -8.71 -13.58 1.79
CA LYS A 91 -9.57 -12.50 2.29
C LYS A 91 -9.61 -12.39 3.82
N GLY A 92 -9.01 -13.35 4.54
CA GLY A 92 -9.42 -13.72 5.90
C GLY A 92 -9.25 -12.70 7.03
N ALA A 93 -8.66 -11.52 6.79
CA ALA A 93 -8.54 -10.46 7.80
C ALA A 93 -8.89 -9.05 7.29
N GLN A 94 -9.35 -8.92 6.04
CA GLN A 94 -9.64 -7.62 5.43
C GLN A 94 -10.64 -6.79 6.24
N THR A 95 -11.70 -7.44 6.74
CA THR A 95 -12.79 -6.83 7.52
C THR A 95 -12.67 -7.10 9.02
N SER A 96 -11.44 -7.16 9.56
CA SER A 96 -11.21 -7.32 11.00
C SER A 96 -11.28 -5.99 11.76
N ASN A 97 -11.36 -6.05 13.11
CA ASN A 97 -11.26 -4.84 13.93
C ASN A 97 -9.82 -4.31 13.95
N TRP A 98 -9.51 -3.40 13.03
CA TRP A 98 -8.20 -2.76 12.90
C TRP A 98 -7.92 -1.67 13.97
N GLU A 99 -8.92 -1.35 14.79
CA GLU A 99 -8.82 -0.41 15.92
C GLU A 99 -8.54 -1.14 17.26
N ALA A 100 -8.53 -2.47 17.25
CA ALA A 100 -8.29 -3.30 18.43
C ALA A 100 -7.00 -2.91 19.16
N LYS A 101 -7.02 -2.84 20.50
CA LYS A 101 -5.89 -2.39 21.33
C LYS A 101 -4.56 -3.10 20.99
N HIS A 102 -4.61 -4.37 20.62
CA HIS A 102 -3.48 -5.11 20.08
C HIS A 102 -3.89 -5.82 18.79
N LEU A 103 -3.04 -5.77 17.76
CA LEU A 103 -3.23 -6.58 16.56
C LEU A 103 -2.79 -8.01 16.85
N ASN A 104 -3.61 -8.98 16.46
CA ASN A 104 -3.19 -10.37 16.52
C ASN A 104 -2.26 -10.71 15.34
N GLU A 105 -1.58 -11.85 15.42
CA GLU A 105 -0.64 -12.25 14.38
C GLU A 105 -1.27 -12.39 12.99
N LYS A 106 -2.54 -12.80 12.90
CA LYS A 106 -3.25 -12.94 11.62
C LYS A 106 -3.44 -11.57 10.95
N GLN A 107 -3.79 -10.55 11.73
CA GLN A 107 -3.89 -9.16 11.26
C GLN A 107 -2.53 -8.63 10.81
N ILE A 108 -1.49 -8.85 11.63
CA ILE A 108 -0.12 -8.42 11.31
C ILE A 108 0.35 -9.08 10.01
N ARG A 109 0.24 -10.41 9.89
CA ARG A 109 0.61 -11.14 8.68
C ARG A 109 -0.17 -10.68 7.46
N TYR A 110 -1.47 -10.47 7.60
CA TYR A 110 -2.30 -9.99 6.48
C TYR A 110 -1.85 -8.61 6.00
N ALA A 111 -1.73 -7.63 6.90
CA ALA A 111 -1.31 -6.28 6.56
C ALA A 111 0.12 -6.26 5.96
N ALA A 112 1.03 -7.03 6.57
CA ALA A 112 2.39 -7.16 6.06
C ALA A 112 2.42 -7.75 4.64
N THR A 113 1.62 -8.80 4.40
CA THR A 113 1.52 -9.44 3.08
C THR A 113 0.97 -8.49 2.02
N ASP A 114 -0.04 -7.69 2.36
CA ASP A 114 -0.69 -6.76 1.44
C ASP A 114 0.27 -5.64 0.98
N ALA A 115 1.04 -5.06 1.92
CA ALA A 115 2.07 -4.08 1.59
C ALA A 115 3.22 -4.67 0.77
N TRP A 116 3.73 -5.84 1.18
CA TRP A 116 4.83 -6.51 0.49
C TRP A 116 4.48 -6.92 -0.94
N ILE A 117 3.29 -7.51 -1.13
CA ILE A 117 2.83 -7.89 -2.47
C ILE A 117 2.62 -6.66 -3.35
N SER A 118 2.13 -5.55 -2.80
CA SER A 118 1.99 -4.29 -3.54
C SER A 118 3.34 -3.78 -4.07
N LEU A 119 4.41 -3.87 -3.27
CA LEU A 119 5.78 -3.55 -3.71
C LEU A 119 6.23 -4.48 -4.84
N LYS A 120 6.06 -5.80 -4.68
CA LYS A 120 6.46 -6.79 -5.71
C LYS A 120 5.69 -6.62 -7.02
N ILE A 121 4.41 -6.27 -6.94
CA ILE A 121 3.58 -5.94 -8.11
C ILE A 121 4.11 -4.68 -8.80
N TYR A 122 4.43 -3.62 -8.04
CA TYR A 122 5.02 -2.40 -8.60
C TYR A 122 6.34 -2.69 -9.34
N GLU A 123 7.25 -3.45 -8.72
CA GLU A 123 8.53 -3.84 -9.33
C GLU A 123 8.30 -4.56 -10.67
N LYS A 124 7.40 -5.56 -10.71
CA LYS A 124 7.07 -6.27 -11.95
C LYS A 124 6.41 -5.38 -13.00
N MET A 125 5.54 -4.47 -12.59
CA MET A 125 4.93 -3.51 -13.50
C MET A 125 5.94 -2.53 -14.08
N ARG A 126 6.96 -2.12 -13.31
CA ARG A 126 8.05 -1.29 -13.80
C ARG A 126 8.91 -2.00 -14.84
N GLU A 127 9.18 -3.29 -14.67
CA GLU A 127 9.86 -4.10 -15.68
C GLU A 127 9.06 -4.16 -17.00
N ILE A 128 7.73 -4.31 -16.93
CA ILE A 128 6.86 -4.39 -18.11
C ILE A 128 6.77 -3.05 -18.85
N VAL A 129 6.70 -1.94 -18.13
CA VAL A 129 6.51 -0.60 -18.73
C VAL A 129 7.82 0.00 -19.25
N ASN A 130 8.96 -0.37 -18.67
CA ASN A 130 10.27 0.15 -19.08
C ASN A 130 11.03 -0.78 -20.06
N GLY A 131 10.50 -1.96 -20.37
CA GLY A 131 11.04 -2.89 -21.36
C GLY A 131 10.37 -2.69 -22.71
#